data_AF-A0A832WFS0-F1
#
_entry.id   AF-A0A832WFS0-F1
#
_cell.length_a   1.000
_cell.length_b   1.000
_cell.length_c   1.000
_cell.angle_alpha   90.00
_cell.angle_beta   90.00
_cell.angle_gamma   90.00
#
_symmetry.space_group_name_H-M   'P 1'
#
loop_
_entity.id
_entity.type
_entity.pdbx_description
1 polymer ?
#
loop_
_entity_poly.entity_id
_entity_poly.type
_entity_poly.pdbx_seq_one_letter_code
_entity_poly.pdbx_strand_id
1 'polypeptide(L)'
;MDDKSYYEEIESILRQILQPIEKISFSTFIRVVSGYKIIPIDLSKKEDKELINDLAKACNEVIEEIKKTGGVKTKEGKTPKRVNEVGNHIEHYVKDVLNKYGYAITPKTKKGKQKSTGYPDIEFWYKGKKERDGRVVYIEIKTFNEKNINSSHRTFYASPSKDEEGVKIRYDAPHLCLSFKIEKLGRDYYATGFKIIDLSKLKGGIKREFNASNRELYKKDLIIYEKDLK
;
A
#
# COMPACT_ATOMS: atom_id res chain seq x y z
N MET A 1 36.87 11.66 26.94
CA MET A 1 35.48 11.52 27.42
C MET A 1 35.42 10.21 28.17
N ASP A 2 34.85 10.20 29.37
CA ASP A 2 34.61 8.92 30.04
C ASP A 2 33.54 8.14 29.24
N ASP A 3 33.69 6.82 29.14
CA ASP A 3 32.81 5.96 28.34
C ASP A 3 31.33 6.12 28.73
N LYS A 4 31.03 6.33 30.01
CA LYS A 4 29.67 6.51 30.53
C LYS A 4 29.02 7.79 30.01
N SER A 5 29.77 8.89 29.97
CA SER A 5 29.30 10.16 29.40
C SER A 5 29.01 10.05 27.89
N TYR A 6 29.77 9.23 27.15
CA TYR A 6 29.53 8.98 25.73
C TYR A 6 28.27 8.12 25.49
N TYR A 7 28.08 7.04 26.26
CA TYR A 7 26.87 6.21 26.15
C TYR A 7 25.59 6.97 26.54
N GLU A 8 25.64 7.82 27.57
CA GLU A 8 24.49 8.64 27.97
C GLU A 8 24.04 9.61 26.88
N GLU A 9 24.98 10.24 26.17
CA GLU A 9 24.69 11.13 25.03
C GLU A 9 24.04 10.36 23.87
N ILE A 10 24.62 9.23 23.47
CA ILE A 10 24.10 8.41 22.37
C ILE A 10 22.73 7.82 22.72
N GLU A 11 22.52 7.36 23.95
CA GLU A 11 21.21 6.88 24.41
C GLU A 11 20.15 7.97 24.35
N SER A 12 20.48 9.20 24.75
CA SER A 12 19.56 10.33 24.67
C SER A 12 19.16 10.62 23.22
N ILE A 13 20.13 10.64 22.30
CA ILE A 13 19.89 10.81 20.86
C ILE A 13 19.02 9.67 20.32
N LEU A 14 19.33 8.42 20.68
CA LEU A 14 18.54 7.25 20.27
C LEU A 14 17.09 7.33 20.77
N ARG A 15 16.86 7.72 22.02
CA ARG A 15 15.51 7.91 22.58
C ARG A 15 14.73 8.96 21.79
N GLN A 16 15.37 10.06 21.40
CA GLN A 16 14.74 11.10 20.58
C GLN A 16 14.41 10.59 19.17
N ILE A 17 15.34 9.88 18.53
CA ILE A 17 15.16 9.31 17.18
C ILE A 17 14.04 8.26 17.15
N LEU A 18 13.89 7.48 18.22
CA LEU A 18 12.89 6.42 18.34
C LEU A 18 11.48 6.95 18.66
N GLN A 19 11.33 8.21 19.07
CA GLN A 19 10.00 8.80 19.24
C GLN A 19 9.26 8.83 17.90
N PRO A 20 8.03 8.31 17.83
CA PRO A 20 7.22 8.41 16.63
C PRO A 20 7.01 9.88 16.25
N ILE A 21 7.26 10.20 14.98
CA ILE A 21 6.90 11.52 14.46
C ILE A 21 5.45 11.42 13.98
N GLU A 22 4.53 12.13 14.62
CA GLU A 22 3.10 12.06 14.33
C GLU A 22 2.59 13.23 13.47
N LYS A 23 1.35 13.08 12.97
CA LYS A 23 0.60 14.12 12.22
C LYS A 23 1.32 14.63 10.96
N ILE A 24 2.21 13.82 10.38
CA ILE A 24 2.91 14.11 9.13
C ILE A 24 1.93 13.96 7.97
N SER A 25 1.88 14.97 7.11
CA SER A 25 1.13 14.89 5.85
C SER A 25 1.72 13.82 4.94
N PHE A 26 0.87 12.92 4.47
CA PHE A 26 1.26 11.91 3.50
C PHE A 26 1.74 12.54 2.18
N SER A 27 1.12 13.65 1.75
CA SER A 27 1.58 14.43 0.60
C SER A 27 3.01 14.96 0.76
N THR A 28 3.36 15.45 1.96
CA THR A 28 4.74 15.87 2.26
C THR A 28 5.69 14.67 2.24
N PHE A 29 5.30 13.55 2.86
CA PHE A 29 6.08 12.33 2.84
C PHE A 29 6.36 11.87 1.40
N ILE A 30 5.33 11.78 0.54
CA ILE A 30 5.48 11.41 -0.86
C ILE A 30 6.42 12.35 -1.62
N ARG A 31 6.29 13.66 -1.41
CA ARG A 31 7.17 14.65 -2.03
C ARG A 31 8.63 14.45 -1.64
N VAL A 32 8.91 14.18 -0.37
CA VAL A 32 10.27 13.93 0.12
C VAL A 32 10.85 12.64 -0.45
N VAL A 33 10.09 11.54 -0.44
CA VAL A 33 10.62 10.23 -0.86
C VAL A 33 10.70 10.06 -2.38
N SER A 34 9.92 10.82 -3.16
CA SER A 34 9.83 10.62 -4.61
C SER A 34 10.21 11.83 -5.46
N GLY A 35 10.11 13.04 -4.93
CA GLY A 35 10.21 14.30 -5.68
C GLY A 35 8.89 14.75 -6.32
N TYR A 36 7.85 13.90 -6.34
CA TYR A 36 6.56 14.17 -6.98
C TYR A 36 5.47 14.54 -5.97
N LYS A 37 4.42 15.19 -6.45
CA LYS A 37 3.30 15.71 -5.64
C LYS A 37 2.05 14.87 -5.80
N ILE A 38 1.34 14.68 -4.68
CA ILE A 38 -0.05 14.24 -4.73
C ILE A 38 -0.92 15.42 -5.17
N ILE A 39 -1.69 15.25 -6.24
CA ILE A 39 -2.70 16.20 -6.72
C ILE A 39 -4.04 15.84 -6.07
N PRO A 40 -4.64 16.70 -5.22
CA PRO A 40 -5.93 16.43 -4.60
C PRO A 40 -7.05 16.25 -5.62
N ILE A 41 -8.04 15.43 -5.30
CA ILE A 41 -9.29 15.35 -6.07
C ILE A 41 -10.16 16.56 -5.75
N ASP A 42 -10.66 17.22 -6.79
CA ASP A 42 -11.57 18.35 -6.73
C ASP A 42 -12.90 18.00 -7.41
N LEU A 43 -13.88 17.59 -6.60
CA LEU A 43 -15.21 17.23 -7.08
C LEU A 43 -16.00 18.42 -7.67
N SER A 44 -15.49 19.65 -7.64
CA SER A 44 -16.08 20.72 -8.45
C SER A 44 -15.79 20.51 -9.95
N LYS A 45 -14.65 19.91 -10.30
CA LYS A 45 -14.21 19.66 -11.67
C LYS A 45 -14.90 18.45 -12.29
N LYS A 46 -15.24 18.56 -13.57
CA LYS A 46 -15.94 17.52 -14.32
C LYS A 46 -15.07 16.26 -14.46
N GLU A 47 -13.79 16.43 -14.75
CA GLU A 47 -12.84 15.33 -14.99
C GLU A 47 -12.62 14.48 -13.72
N ASP A 48 -12.60 15.13 -12.55
CA ASP A 48 -12.49 14.45 -11.25
C ASP A 48 -13.77 13.71 -10.88
N LYS A 49 -14.94 14.32 -11.09
CA LYS A 49 -16.22 13.65 -10.91
C LYS A 49 -16.34 12.41 -11.81
N GLU A 50 -15.98 12.53 -13.08
CA GLU A 50 -15.99 11.41 -14.03
C GLU A 50 -15.06 10.28 -13.58
N LEU A 51 -13.82 10.60 -13.21
CA LEU A 51 -12.86 9.62 -12.69
C LEU A 51 -13.43 8.86 -11.48
N ILE A 52 -14.00 9.57 -10.49
CA ILE A 52 -14.53 8.94 -9.28
C ILE A 52 -15.77 8.09 -9.59
N ASN A 53 -16.65 8.54 -10.48
CA ASN A 53 -17.83 7.78 -10.89
C ASN A 53 -17.43 6.48 -11.61
N ASP A 54 -16.44 6.53 -12.50
CA ASP A 54 -15.96 5.34 -13.21
C ASP A 54 -15.19 4.40 -12.29
N LEU A 55 -14.39 4.91 -11.35
CA LEU A 55 -13.79 4.08 -10.31
C LEU A 55 -14.85 3.42 -9.41
N ALA A 56 -15.95 4.10 -9.10
CA ALA A 56 -17.05 3.51 -8.34
C ALA A 56 -17.74 2.37 -9.12
N LYS A 57 -17.94 2.53 -10.43
CA LYS A 57 -18.42 1.44 -11.30
C LYS A 57 -17.43 0.28 -11.34
N ALA A 58 -16.14 0.57 -11.50
CA ALA A 58 -15.09 -0.45 -11.46
C ALA A 58 -15.09 -1.23 -10.12
N CYS A 59 -15.23 -0.55 -8.98
CA CYS A 59 -15.33 -1.22 -7.68
C CYS A 59 -16.57 -2.13 -7.57
N ASN A 60 -17.72 -1.72 -8.12
CA ASN A 60 -18.91 -2.57 -8.20
C ASN A 60 -18.67 -3.80 -9.07
N GLU A 61 -18.03 -3.63 -10.24
CA GLU A 61 -17.65 -4.76 -11.09
C GLU A 61 -16.69 -5.72 -10.38
N VAL A 62 -15.71 -5.22 -9.63
CA VAL A 62 -14.80 -6.05 -8.83
C VAL A 62 -15.58 -6.89 -7.81
N ILE A 63 -16.57 -6.29 -7.13
CA ILE A 63 -17.43 -7.01 -6.18
C ILE A 63 -18.22 -8.12 -6.89
N GLU A 64 -18.79 -7.83 -8.05
CA GLU A 64 -19.53 -8.83 -8.83
C GLU A 64 -18.62 -9.94 -9.37
N GLU A 65 -17.40 -9.64 -9.80
CA GLU A 65 -16.43 -10.66 -10.21
C GLU A 65 -16.03 -11.57 -9.04
N ILE A 66 -15.75 -10.99 -7.86
CA ILE A 66 -15.48 -11.77 -6.63
C ILE A 66 -16.67 -12.67 -6.28
N LYS A 67 -17.90 -12.18 -6.45
CA LYS A 67 -19.12 -12.96 -6.20
C LYS A 67 -19.25 -14.12 -7.20
N LYS A 68 -19.00 -13.88 -8.49
CA LYS A 68 -19.01 -14.92 -9.55
C LYS A 68 -17.97 -16.01 -9.29
N THR A 69 -16.82 -15.68 -8.71
CA THR A 69 -15.80 -16.68 -8.36
C THR A 69 -16.08 -17.45 -7.07
N GLY A 70 -17.22 -17.21 -6.40
CA GLY A 70 -17.55 -17.84 -5.12
C GLY A 70 -16.68 -17.32 -3.98
N GLY A 71 -16.43 -16.00 -3.96
CA GLY A 71 -15.57 -15.30 -3.01
C GLY A 71 -14.18 -15.00 -3.60
N VAL A 72 -13.37 -14.26 -2.85
CA VAL A 72 -12.01 -13.88 -3.23
C VAL A 72 -11.16 -15.15 -3.39
N LYS A 73 -10.51 -15.30 -4.54
CA LYS A 73 -9.59 -16.41 -4.83
C LYS A 73 -8.16 -15.92 -5.04
N THR A 74 -7.19 -16.82 -4.86
CA THR A 74 -5.82 -16.59 -5.33
C THR A 74 -5.78 -16.64 -6.87
N LYS A 75 -4.66 -16.26 -7.48
CA LYS A 75 -4.47 -16.38 -8.94
C LYS A 75 -4.60 -17.82 -9.43
N GLU A 76 -4.33 -18.79 -8.56
CA GLU A 76 -4.48 -20.23 -8.80
C GLU A 76 -5.88 -20.76 -8.45
N GLY A 77 -6.84 -19.87 -8.17
CA GLY A 77 -8.25 -20.23 -7.90
C GLY A 77 -8.52 -20.76 -6.49
N LYS A 78 -7.57 -20.65 -5.54
CA LYS A 78 -7.74 -21.18 -4.18
C LYS A 78 -8.41 -20.17 -3.26
N THR A 79 -9.17 -20.64 -2.26
CA THR A 79 -9.70 -19.76 -1.20
C THR A 79 -8.57 -19.37 -0.23
N PRO A 80 -8.36 -18.06 0.05
CA PRO A 80 -7.41 -17.60 1.05
C PRO A 80 -7.70 -18.18 2.43
N LYS A 81 -6.67 -18.60 3.17
CA LYS A 81 -6.88 -19.22 4.50
C LYS A 81 -7.13 -18.17 5.58
N ARG A 82 -6.41 -17.04 5.48
CA ARG A 82 -6.44 -15.98 6.49
C ARG A 82 -7.00 -14.70 5.91
N VAL A 83 -7.78 -13.97 6.71
CA VAL A 83 -8.34 -12.66 6.32
C VAL A 83 -7.24 -11.67 5.89
N ASN A 84 -6.06 -11.74 6.52
CA ASN A 84 -4.91 -10.89 6.18
C ASN A 84 -4.34 -11.17 4.77
N GLU A 85 -4.63 -12.33 4.17
CA GLU A 85 -4.21 -12.65 2.79
C GLU A 85 -5.21 -12.13 1.75
N VAL A 86 -6.46 -11.85 2.14
CA VAL A 86 -7.53 -11.41 1.23
C VAL A 86 -7.14 -10.12 0.49
N GLY A 87 -6.51 -9.16 1.18
CA GLY A 87 -6.04 -7.92 0.57
C GLY A 87 -5.06 -8.15 -0.59
N ASN A 88 -4.13 -9.09 -0.45
CA ASN A 88 -3.15 -9.42 -1.49
C ASN A 88 -3.81 -10.05 -2.73
N HIS A 89 -4.96 -10.69 -2.53
CA HIS A 89 -5.67 -11.38 -3.60
C HIS A 89 -6.69 -10.49 -4.30
N ILE A 90 -7.15 -9.38 -3.73
CA ILE A 90 -8.07 -8.46 -4.43
C ILE A 90 -7.38 -7.68 -5.56
N GLU A 91 -6.06 -7.47 -5.47
CA GLU A 91 -5.32 -6.64 -6.44
C GLU A 91 -5.53 -7.07 -7.89
N HIS A 92 -5.49 -8.37 -8.19
CA HIS A 92 -5.65 -8.83 -9.58
C HIS A 92 -7.07 -8.58 -10.11
N TYR A 93 -8.11 -8.81 -9.31
CA TYR A 93 -9.49 -8.45 -9.69
C TYR A 93 -9.61 -6.95 -10.02
N VAL A 94 -9.04 -6.10 -9.16
CA VAL A 94 -9.06 -4.63 -9.38
C VAL A 94 -8.33 -4.27 -10.66
N LYS A 95 -7.13 -4.80 -10.88
CA LYS A 95 -6.34 -4.52 -12.08
C LYS A 95 -7.04 -4.98 -13.36
N ASP A 96 -7.64 -6.18 -13.36
CA ASP A 96 -8.35 -6.73 -14.51
C ASP A 96 -9.57 -5.88 -14.87
N VAL A 97 -10.34 -5.42 -13.87
CA VAL A 97 -11.48 -4.52 -14.10
C VAL A 97 -11.02 -3.14 -14.55
N LEU A 98 -10.01 -2.55 -13.92
CA LEU A 98 -9.51 -1.22 -14.30
C LEU A 98 -9.01 -1.17 -15.75
N ASN A 99 -8.51 -2.27 -16.30
CA ASN A 99 -8.12 -2.35 -17.70
C ASN A 99 -9.29 -2.18 -18.70
N LYS A 100 -10.55 -2.23 -18.25
CA LYS A 100 -11.72 -1.83 -19.06
C LYS A 100 -11.89 -0.31 -19.16
N TYR A 101 -11.35 0.43 -18.17
CA TYR A 101 -11.50 1.88 -18.01
C TYR A 101 -10.23 2.66 -18.37
N GLY A 102 -9.14 1.97 -18.68
CA GLY A 102 -7.85 2.56 -19.00
C GLY A 102 -6.75 1.51 -19.02
N TYR A 103 -5.53 1.91 -18.67
CA TYR A 103 -4.38 1.01 -18.67
C TYR A 103 -3.79 0.89 -17.27
N ALA A 104 -4.06 -0.23 -16.58
CA ALA A 104 -3.65 -0.51 -15.22
C ALA A 104 -2.45 -1.47 -15.19
N ILE A 105 -1.33 -0.99 -14.63
CA ILE A 105 -0.10 -1.78 -14.52
C ILE A 105 0.38 -1.84 -13.08
N THR A 106 1.21 -2.85 -12.81
CA THR A 106 2.05 -2.82 -11.62
C THR A 106 3.07 -1.69 -11.81
N PRO A 107 3.18 -0.74 -10.87
CA PRO A 107 4.03 0.43 -11.04
C PRO A 107 5.48 0.06 -11.36
N LYS A 108 6.08 0.86 -12.23
CA LYS A 108 7.50 0.76 -12.54
C LYS A 108 8.31 1.61 -11.57
N THR A 109 9.49 1.14 -11.21
CA THR A 109 10.46 1.97 -10.51
C THR A 109 11.07 3.03 -11.45
N LYS A 110 11.88 3.96 -10.92
CA LYS A 110 12.61 4.93 -11.76
C LYS A 110 13.45 4.26 -12.87
N LYS A 111 13.98 3.06 -12.62
CA LYS A 111 14.69 2.20 -13.61
C LYS A 111 13.78 1.56 -14.67
N GLY A 112 12.47 1.78 -14.63
CA GLY A 112 11.51 1.22 -15.58
C GLY A 112 11.10 -0.24 -15.32
N LYS A 113 11.67 -0.89 -14.29
CA LYS A 113 11.30 -2.27 -13.92
C LYS A 113 10.02 -2.28 -13.08
N GLN A 114 9.09 -3.19 -13.37
CA GLN A 114 7.90 -3.39 -12.55
C GLN A 114 8.28 -3.96 -11.17
N LYS A 115 7.59 -3.48 -10.12
CA LYS A 115 7.82 -3.93 -8.75
C LYS A 115 6.49 -4.04 -8.00
N SER A 116 6.13 -5.27 -7.62
CA SER A 116 4.89 -5.58 -6.90
C SER A 116 4.93 -5.16 -5.43
N THR A 117 6.11 -5.01 -4.82
CA THR A 117 6.23 -4.66 -3.40
C THR A 117 6.34 -3.15 -3.16
N GLY A 118 5.87 -2.70 -1.99
CA GLY A 118 5.90 -1.30 -1.57
C GLY A 118 4.76 -0.47 -2.18
N TYR A 119 4.76 0.83 -1.88
CA TYR A 119 3.71 1.75 -2.33
C TYR A 119 4.03 2.37 -3.72
N PRO A 120 3.05 2.60 -4.60
CA PRO A 120 1.64 2.15 -4.54
C PRO A 120 1.43 0.78 -5.18
N ASP A 121 0.24 0.19 -5.07
CA ASP A 121 -0.09 -1.12 -5.66
C ASP A 121 -0.25 -1.05 -7.20
N ILE A 122 -0.96 -0.02 -7.70
CA ILE A 122 -1.31 0.13 -9.13
C ILE A 122 -0.95 1.52 -9.66
N GLU A 123 -0.39 1.57 -10.86
CA GLU A 123 -0.26 2.78 -11.69
C GLU A 123 -1.32 2.68 -12.78
N PHE A 124 -2.31 3.57 -12.73
CA PHE A 124 -3.47 3.53 -13.61
C PHE A 124 -3.49 4.75 -14.53
N TRP A 125 -3.49 4.50 -15.84
CA TRP A 125 -3.63 5.52 -16.88
C TRP A 125 -5.10 5.56 -17.31
N TYR A 126 -5.89 6.39 -16.63
CA TYR A 126 -7.33 6.52 -16.83
C TYR A 126 -7.66 7.07 -18.22
N LYS A 127 -8.59 6.41 -18.91
CA LYS A 127 -8.96 6.61 -20.33
C LYS A 127 -7.79 6.44 -21.32
N GLY A 128 -6.63 5.96 -20.86
CA GLY A 128 -5.48 5.65 -21.69
C GLY A 128 -5.45 4.19 -22.14
N LYS A 129 -4.81 3.91 -23.27
CA LYS A 129 -4.57 2.54 -23.77
C LYS A 129 -3.18 2.01 -23.43
N LYS A 130 -2.28 2.88 -22.99
CA LYS A 130 -0.88 2.58 -22.66
C LYS A 130 -0.34 3.58 -21.64
N GLU A 131 0.88 3.34 -21.17
CA GLU A 131 1.60 4.30 -20.32
C GLU A 131 1.74 5.65 -21.03
N ARG A 132 1.56 6.76 -20.29
CA ARG A 132 1.59 8.14 -20.81
C ARG A 132 0.45 8.51 -21.76
N ASP A 133 -0.60 7.70 -21.81
CA ASP A 133 -1.85 8.01 -22.48
C ASP A 133 -2.94 8.29 -21.43
N GLY A 134 -3.68 9.38 -21.57
CA GLY A 134 -4.66 9.80 -20.56
C GLY A 134 -4.06 10.32 -19.25
N ARG A 135 -4.82 10.22 -18.15
CA ARG A 135 -4.45 10.76 -16.84
C ARG A 135 -3.92 9.66 -15.93
N VAL A 136 -2.71 9.83 -15.40
CA VAL A 136 -2.16 8.93 -14.39
C VAL A 136 -2.81 9.13 -13.03
N VAL A 137 -3.11 8.02 -12.35
CA VAL A 137 -3.62 7.92 -10.99
C VAL A 137 -2.88 6.79 -10.29
N TYR A 138 -2.38 7.03 -9.08
CA TYR A 138 -1.80 5.98 -8.25
C TYR A 138 -2.86 5.41 -7.32
N ILE A 139 -3.01 4.09 -7.34
CA ILE A 139 -4.04 3.38 -6.58
C ILE A 139 -3.37 2.46 -5.56
N GLU A 140 -3.77 2.61 -4.30
CA GLU A 140 -3.55 1.65 -3.22
C GLU A 140 -4.82 0.83 -3.03
N ILE A 141 -4.68 -0.47 -2.76
CA ILE A 141 -5.79 -1.34 -2.42
C ILE A 141 -5.73 -1.69 -0.95
N LYS A 142 -6.88 -1.61 -0.29
CA LYS A 142 -7.04 -2.07 1.08
C LYS A 142 -8.31 -2.88 1.25
N THR A 143 -8.34 -3.63 2.34
CA THR A 143 -9.53 -4.29 2.83
C THR A 143 -9.81 -3.84 4.23
N PHE A 144 -11.08 -3.69 4.58
CA PHE A 144 -11.49 -3.39 5.93
C PHE A 144 -12.66 -4.27 6.36
N ASN A 145 -12.84 -4.37 7.68
CA ASN A 145 -14.03 -4.94 8.29
C ASN A 145 -14.65 -3.83 9.14
N GLU A 146 -15.98 -3.67 9.09
CA GLU A 146 -16.69 -2.64 9.88
C GLU A 146 -16.39 -2.72 11.38
N LYS A 147 -16.19 -3.93 11.92
CA LYS A 147 -15.88 -4.12 13.34
C LYS A 147 -14.58 -3.43 13.77
N ASN A 148 -13.63 -3.28 12.84
CA ASN A 148 -12.27 -2.78 13.13
C ASN A 148 -11.99 -1.43 12.47
N ILE A 149 -12.98 -0.79 11.84
CA ILE A 149 -12.78 0.45 11.08
C ILE A 149 -12.30 1.62 11.97
N ASN A 150 -12.69 1.61 13.24
CA ASN A 150 -12.31 2.61 14.24
C ASN A 150 -11.13 2.16 15.11
N SER A 151 -10.46 1.05 14.77
CA SER A 151 -9.28 0.60 15.53
C SER A 151 -8.09 1.53 15.29
N SER A 152 -7.20 1.62 16.29
CA SER A 152 -5.93 2.35 16.18
C SER A 152 -4.83 1.54 15.46
N HIS A 153 -5.15 0.34 14.98
CA HIS A 153 -4.20 -0.49 14.26
C HIS A 153 -3.81 0.15 12.93
N ARG A 154 -2.52 0.09 12.61
CA ARG A 154 -2.01 0.59 11.32
C ARG A 154 -2.54 -0.26 10.16
N THR A 155 -3.35 0.36 9.31
CA THR A 155 -3.91 -0.29 8.11
C THR A 155 -3.22 0.16 6.82
N PHE A 156 -2.57 1.34 6.83
CA PHE A 156 -1.89 1.91 5.68
C PHE A 156 -0.39 1.98 5.92
N TYR A 157 0.40 1.51 4.94
CA TYR A 157 1.85 1.47 5.00
C TYR A 157 2.44 2.00 3.71
N ALA A 158 3.26 3.04 3.81
CA ALA A 158 4.09 3.51 2.71
C ALA A 158 5.52 3.64 3.26
N SER A 159 6.40 2.74 2.82
CA SER A 159 7.80 2.76 3.22
C SER A 159 8.64 3.33 2.08
N PRO A 160 9.62 4.20 2.37
CA PRO A 160 10.58 4.60 1.35
C PRO A 160 11.33 3.37 0.86
N SER A 161 11.68 3.36 -0.43
CA SER A 161 12.58 2.36 -0.95
C SER A 161 13.97 2.57 -0.33
N LYS A 162 14.68 1.47 -0.01
CA LYS A 162 16.08 1.54 0.48
C LYS A 162 17.04 2.17 -0.54
N ASP A 163 16.67 2.08 -1.82
CA ASP A 163 17.36 2.68 -2.96
C ASP A 163 16.38 3.67 -3.61
N GLU A 164 16.80 4.92 -3.85
CA GLU A 164 16.00 5.95 -4.52
C GLU A 164 15.49 5.50 -5.89
N GLU A 165 16.25 4.62 -6.56
CA GLU A 165 15.90 4.02 -7.84
C GLU A 165 14.74 3.02 -7.76
N GLY A 166 14.40 2.59 -6.55
CA GLY A 166 13.30 1.67 -6.26
C GLY A 166 11.96 2.34 -5.95
N VAL A 167 11.89 3.68 -6.04
CA VAL A 167 10.67 4.47 -5.91
C VAL A 167 9.77 4.27 -7.12
N LYS A 168 8.47 4.03 -6.87
CA LYS A 168 7.46 3.69 -7.90
C LYS A 168 6.62 4.88 -8.39
N ILE A 169 6.76 6.04 -7.76
CA ILE A 169 6.05 7.27 -8.10
C ILE A 169 6.93 8.08 -9.04
N ARG A 170 6.41 8.38 -10.23
CA ARG A 170 7.14 8.96 -11.37
C ARG A 170 6.43 10.16 -12.01
N TYR A 171 5.28 10.57 -11.47
CA TYR A 171 4.48 11.68 -11.99
C TYR A 171 3.74 12.36 -10.84
N ASP A 172 3.49 13.67 -10.98
CA ASP A 172 2.52 14.37 -10.15
C ASP A 172 1.12 13.86 -10.52
N ALA A 173 0.38 13.29 -9.55
CA ALA A 173 -0.86 12.58 -9.82
C ALA A 173 -1.78 12.53 -8.59
N PRO A 174 -3.08 12.24 -8.74
CA PRO A 174 -3.91 11.84 -7.62
C PRO A 174 -3.47 10.48 -7.08
N HIS A 175 -3.53 10.36 -5.74
CA HIS A 175 -3.26 9.11 -5.03
C HIS A 175 -4.54 8.71 -4.31
N LEU A 176 -5.13 7.60 -4.73
CA LEU A 176 -6.39 7.10 -4.20
C LEU A 176 -6.21 5.75 -3.51
N CYS A 177 -6.98 5.50 -2.47
CA CYS A 177 -7.11 4.18 -1.87
C CYS A 177 -8.50 3.62 -2.17
N LEU A 178 -8.54 2.46 -2.83
CA LEU A 178 -9.74 1.66 -3.03
C LEU A 178 -9.80 0.63 -1.90
N SER A 179 -10.67 0.87 -0.92
CA SER A 179 -10.78 0.05 0.28
C SER A 179 -12.07 -0.77 0.24
N PHE A 180 -11.96 -2.10 0.16
CA PHE A 180 -13.10 -3.01 0.06
C PHE A 180 -13.53 -3.55 1.44
N LYS A 181 -14.83 -3.52 1.72
CA LYS A 181 -15.41 -4.14 2.91
C LYS A 181 -15.43 -5.65 2.71
N ILE A 182 -14.77 -6.40 3.58
CA ILE A 182 -14.69 -7.86 3.51
C ILE A 182 -15.52 -8.51 4.61
N GLU A 183 -16.42 -9.40 4.19
CA GLU A 183 -17.21 -10.25 5.05
C GLU A 183 -16.85 -11.72 4.80
N LYS A 184 -16.83 -12.52 5.87
CA LYS A 184 -16.58 -13.95 5.80
C LYS A 184 -17.91 -14.69 5.82
N LEU A 185 -18.17 -15.49 4.80
CA LEU A 185 -19.36 -16.35 4.71
C LEU A 185 -18.89 -17.80 4.59
N GLY A 186 -19.08 -18.59 5.65
CA GLY A 186 -18.54 -19.93 5.75
C GLY A 186 -17.01 -19.92 5.67
N ARG A 187 -16.44 -20.57 4.64
CA ARG A 187 -14.99 -20.63 4.41
C ARG A 187 -14.47 -19.53 3.48
N ASP A 188 -15.35 -18.82 2.79
CA ASP A 188 -15.00 -17.88 1.74
C ASP A 188 -15.15 -16.42 2.22
N TYR A 189 -14.45 -15.51 1.54
CA TYR A 189 -14.45 -14.08 1.83
C TYR A 189 -15.07 -13.33 0.65
N TYR A 190 -15.97 -12.40 0.94
CA TYR A 190 -16.68 -11.62 -0.07
C TYR A 190 -16.46 -10.13 0.15
N ALA A 191 -16.31 -9.40 -0.95
CA ALA A 191 -16.39 -7.95 -0.91
C ALA A 191 -17.87 -7.54 -0.92
N THR A 192 -18.31 -6.77 0.07
CA THR A 192 -19.73 -6.37 0.23
C THR A 192 -19.95 -4.86 0.12
N GLY A 193 -18.89 -4.10 -0.08
CA GLY A 193 -18.92 -2.66 -0.26
C GLY A 193 -17.51 -2.10 -0.44
N PHE A 194 -17.40 -0.80 -0.65
CA PHE A 194 -16.10 -0.14 -0.82
C PHE A 194 -16.12 1.33 -0.39
N LYS A 195 -14.93 1.89 -0.20
CA LYS A 195 -14.67 3.32 -0.03
C LYS A 195 -13.56 3.73 -0.99
N ILE A 196 -13.72 4.90 -1.61
CA ILE A 196 -12.68 5.57 -2.40
C ILE A 196 -12.16 6.73 -1.55
N ILE A 197 -10.87 6.72 -1.24
CA ILE A 197 -10.26 7.66 -0.29
C ILE A 197 -9.19 8.46 -1.01
N ASP A 198 -9.30 9.80 -0.98
CA ASP A 198 -8.23 10.69 -1.42
C ASP A 198 -7.12 10.75 -0.35
N LEU A 199 -5.92 10.32 -0.72
CA LEU A 199 -4.75 10.28 0.18
C LEU A 199 -4.07 11.64 0.32
N SER A 200 -4.47 12.66 -0.44
CA SER A 200 -3.86 14.01 -0.42
C SER A 200 -3.91 14.69 0.95
N LYS A 201 -4.95 14.40 1.75
CA LYS A 201 -5.17 14.95 3.09
C LYS A 201 -4.82 13.97 4.22
N LEU A 202 -4.36 12.77 3.90
CA LEU A 202 -4.00 11.78 4.91
C LEU A 202 -2.86 12.30 5.79
N LYS A 203 -3.04 12.20 7.11
CA LYS A 203 -1.98 12.42 8.10
C LYS A 203 -1.68 11.11 8.81
N GLY A 204 -0.41 10.83 9.01
CA GLY A 204 0.05 9.60 9.65
C GLY A 204 1.27 9.83 10.53
N GLY A 205 1.77 8.74 11.09
CA GLY A 205 3.01 8.73 11.86
C GLY A 205 4.13 8.01 11.13
N ILE A 206 5.37 8.46 11.33
CA ILE A 206 6.57 7.74 10.92
C ILE A 206 7.11 7.03 12.16
N LYS A 207 7.16 5.69 12.11
CA LYS A 207 7.77 4.87 13.16
C LYS A 207 9.09 4.31 12.67
N ARG A 208 10.13 4.41 13.51
CA ARG A 208 11.40 3.74 13.31
C ARG A 208 11.42 2.46 14.15
N GLU A 209 12.02 1.41 13.64
CA GLU A 209 12.17 0.14 14.34
C GLU A 209 13.57 -0.44 14.15
N PHE A 210 14.08 -1.12 15.18
CA PHE A 210 15.27 -1.95 15.04
C PHE A 210 14.92 -3.16 14.18
N ASN A 211 15.75 -3.44 13.17
CA ASN A 211 15.59 -4.62 12.33
C ASN A 211 16.97 -5.24 12.05
N ALA A 212 16.99 -6.56 11.93
CA ALA A 212 18.15 -7.34 11.54
C ALA A 212 17.72 -8.33 10.45
N SER A 213 18.59 -8.56 9.46
CA SER A 213 18.36 -9.63 8.49
C SER A 213 18.69 -11.00 9.09
N ASN A 214 18.18 -12.09 8.51
CA ASN A 214 18.58 -13.45 8.93
C ASN A 214 20.10 -13.63 8.96
N ARG A 215 20.81 -13.03 7.99
CA ARG A 215 22.29 -13.09 7.94
C ARG A 215 22.95 -12.43 9.16
N GLU A 216 22.36 -11.36 9.69
CA GLU A 216 22.88 -10.70 10.88
C GLU A 216 22.53 -11.47 12.15
N LEU A 217 21.31 -11.99 12.25
CA LEU A 217 20.83 -12.70 13.44
C LEU A 217 21.55 -14.05 13.68
N TYR A 218 21.89 -14.77 12.60
CA TYR A 218 22.48 -16.12 12.68
C TYR A 218 24.00 -16.14 12.48
N LYS A 219 24.71 -15.06 12.80
CA LYS A 219 26.17 -15.09 12.84
C LYS A 219 26.65 -16.00 13.98
N LYS A 220 27.73 -16.76 13.75
CA LYS A 220 28.21 -17.80 14.68
C LYS A 220 28.53 -17.27 16.08
N ASP A 221 29.03 -16.05 16.17
CA ASP A 221 29.36 -15.36 17.42
C ASP A 221 28.13 -14.96 18.26
N LEU A 222 26.94 -14.90 17.66
CA LEU A 222 25.67 -14.65 18.36
C LEU A 222 24.96 -15.93 18.81
N ILE A 223 25.36 -17.10 18.30
CA ILE A 223 24.71 -18.38 18.60
C ILE A 223 25.28 -18.94 19.90
N ILE A 224 24.46 -18.94 20.95
CA ILE A 224 24.84 -19.46 22.28
C ILE A 224 24.60 -20.99 22.37
N TYR A 225 23.61 -21.50 21.65
CA TYR A 225 23.26 -22.92 21.59
C TYR A 225 22.50 -23.21 20.30
N GLU A 226 22.86 -24.30 19.61
CA GLU A 226 22.11 -24.83 18.47
C GLU A 226 21.99 -26.35 18.59
N LYS A 227 20.86 -26.90 18.12
CA LYS A 227 20.62 -28.33 18.05
C LYS A 227 19.79 -28.65 16.82
N ASP A 228 20.33 -29.49 15.95
CA ASP A 228 19.58 -30.09 14.86
C ASP A 228 18.96 -31.40 15.30
N LEU A 229 17.65 -31.55 15.07
CA LEU A 229 16.96 -32.82 15.19
C LEU A 229 16.94 -33.44 13.80
N LYS A 230 17.77 -34.46 13.60
CA LYS A 230 17.65 -35.35 12.43
C LYS A 230 16.41 -36.21 12.57
#